data_AF-A0A975H1V8-F1
#
_entry.id   AF-A0A975H1V8-F1
#
_cell.length_a   1.000
_cell.length_b   1.000
_cell.length_c   1.000
_cell.angle_alpha   90.00
_cell.angle_beta   90.00
_cell.angle_gamma   90.00
#
_symmetry.space_group_name_H-M   'P 1'
#
loop_
_entity.id
_entity.type
_entity.pdbx_description
1 polymer ?
#
loop_
_entity_poly.entity_id
_entity_poly.type
_entity_poly.pdbx_seq_one_letter_code
_entity_poly.pdbx_strand_id
1 'polypeptide(L)'
;MDDFAFRKGHTYGTMICDHQQGIPLALLPDRLPETVTAWLERHPSIQVISRDGFTAFRQAITQANPEIHQVYDRWHFIRNAKRQVDTHLATLVPASITWMEPPAGQTAIPLTVQERDAAEKGKRGNGRSSGKSRRNTQTARTSPDSPGNTNWIDGPSGSI
;
A
#
# COMPACT_ATOMS: atom_id res chain seq x y z
N MET A 1 9.34 8.50 -13.21
CA MET A 1 9.88 7.44 -14.08
C MET A 1 10.08 6.22 -13.23
N ASP A 2 9.49 5.10 -13.66
CA ASP A 2 9.41 3.89 -12.85
C ASP A 2 9.35 2.65 -13.75
N ASP A 3 9.60 1.49 -13.17
CA ASP A 3 9.46 0.21 -13.83
C ASP A 3 7.98 -0.14 -14.04
N PHE A 4 7.65 -0.53 -15.26
CA PHE A 4 6.31 -0.98 -15.63
C PHE A 4 6.33 -2.45 -15.97
N ALA A 5 5.53 -3.28 -15.28
CA ALA A 5 5.41 -4.69 -15.61
C ALA A 5 4.31 -4.90 -16.66
N PHE A 6 4.69 -5.26 -17.90
CA PHE A 6 3.72 -5.74 -18.90
C PHE A 6 3.12 -7.07 -18.49
N ARG A 7 3.97 -7.96 -17.97
CA ARG A 7 3.57 -9.20 -17.32
C ARG A 7 4.37 -9.36 -16.04
N LYS A 8 3.67 -9.29 -14.90
CA LYS A 8 4.29 -9.36 -13.58
C LYS A 8 5.23 -10.57 -13.48
N GLY A 9 6.49 -10.31 -13.14
CA GLY A 9 7.53 -11.35 -13.01
C GLY A 9 8.23 -11.77 -14.31
N HIS A 10 7.92 -11.15 -15.46
CA HIS A 10 8.47 -11.58 -16.75
C HIS A 10 9.01 -10.43 -17.58
N THR A 11 8.13 -9.56 -18.07
CA THR A 11 8.49 -8.49 -19.00
C THR A 11 8.22 -7.15 -18.36
N TYR A 12 9.26 -6.30 -18.39
CA TYR A 12 9.25 -4.98 -17.78
C TYR A 12 9.72 -3.94 -18.78
N GLY A 13 9.04 -2.80 -18.79
CA GLY A 13 9.42 -1.58 -19.48
C GLY A 13 9.60 -0.44 -18.50
N THR A 14 9.66 0.78 -19.04
CA THR A 14 9.77 2.01 -18.25
C THR A 14 8.57 2.90 -18.53
N MET A 15 7.86 3.30 -17.47
CA MET A 15 6.77 4.26 -17.56
C MET A 15 7.26 5.66 -17.21
N ILE A 16 6.91 6.62 -18.06
CA ILE A 16 7.18 8.04 -17.89
C ILE A 16 5.83 8.75 -17.83
N CYS A 17 5.61 9.53 -16.78
CA CYS A 17 4.37 10.26 -16.56
C CYS A 17 4.68 11.73 -16.32
N ASP A 18 3.75 12.59 -16.71
CA ASP A 18 3.68 13.96 -16.26
C ASP A 18 3.32 13.95 -14.77
N HIS A 19 4.21 14.47 -13.93
CA HIS A 19 4.01 14.47 -12.49
C HIS A 19 2.91 15.43 -12.03
N GLN A 20 2.70 16.54 -12.74
CA GLN A 20 1.69 17.54 -12.37
C GLN A 20 0.29 17.10 -12.78
N GLN A 21 0.16 16.53 -13.97
CA GLN A 21 -1.12 16.14 -14.54
C GLN A 21 -1.52 14.70 -14.20
N GLY A 22 -0.55 13.87 -13.77
CA GLY A 22 -0.78 12.45 -13.46
C GLY A 22 -1.08 11.60 -14.68
N ILE A 23 -0.68 12.05 -15.88
CA ILE A 23 -0.93 11.35 -17.15
C ILE A 23 0.33 10.61 -17.62
N PRO A 24 0.20 9.40 -18.19
CA PRO A 24 1.31 8.75 -18.87
C PRO A 24 1.73 9.54 -20.11
N LEU A 25 3.02 9.82 -20.24
CA LEU A 25 3.65 10.44 -21.41
C LEU A 25 4.22 9.39 -22.35
N ALA A 26 4.83 8.34 -21.80
CA ALA A 26 5.41 7.26 -22.56
C ALA A 26 5.44 5.96 -21.76
N LEU A 27 5.34 4.85 -22.48
CA LEU A 27 5.65 3.52 -21.99
C LEU A 27 6.70 2.91 -22.91
N LEU A 28 7.93 2.82 -22.42
CA LEU A 28 9.07 2.28 -23.15
C LEU A 28 9.05 0.74 -23.11
N PRO A 29 9.54 0.06 -24.15
CA PRO A 29 9.43 -1.39 -24.28
C PRO A 29 10.30 -2.17 -23.28
N ASP A 30 11.35 -1.55 -22.77
CA ASP A 30 12.32 -2.16 -21.86
C ASP A 30 12.81 -1.13 -20.82
N ARG A 31 13.76 -1.57 -19.98
CA ARG A 31 14.40 -0.77 -18.92
C ARG A 31 15.85 -0.41 -19.26
N LEU A 32 16.24 -0.56 -20.52
CA LEU A 32 17.63 -0.39 -20.92
C LEU A 32 18.01 1.10 -20.88
N PRO A 33 19.21 1.44 -20.36
CA PRO A 33 19.69 2.81 -20.35
C PRO A 33 19.60 3.48 -21.72
N GLU A 34 19.96 2.76 -22.78
CA GLU A 34 20.02 3.25 -24.16
C GLU A 34 18.63 3.70 -24.65
N THR A 35 17.60 2.90 -24.37
CA THR A 35 16.21 3.20 -24.71
C THR A 35 15.71 4.45 -23.99
N VAL A 36 16.04 4.59 -22.70
CA VAL A 36 15.66 5.75 -21.88
C VAL A 36 16.40 7.00 -22.35
N THR A 37 17.71 6.91 -22.58
CA THR A 37 18.54 8.01 -23.06
C THR A 37 18.00 8.55 -24.39
N ALA A 38 17.81 7.68 -25.38
CA ALA A 38 17.30 8.08 -26.70
C ALA A 38 15.88 8.66 -26.65
N TRP A 39 15.07 8.29 -25.65
CA TRP A 39 13.78 8.94 -25.44
C TRP A 39 13.96 10.34 -24.85
N LEU A 40 14.79 10.50 -23.81
CA LEU A 40 15.02 11.78 -23.15
C LEU A 40 15.68 12.83 -24.07
N GLU A 41 16.62 12.43 -24.93
CA GLU A 41 17.25 13.33 -25.91
C GLU A 41 16.24 13.96 -26.88
N ARG A 42 15.14 13.27 -27.16
CA ARG A 42 14.03 13.79 -27.99
C ARG A 42 13.08 14.71 -27.23
N HIS A 43 13.25 14.86 -25.92
CA HIS A 43 12.41 15.67 -25.04
C HIS A 43 13.25 16.68 -24.23
N PRO A 44 13.93 17.64 -24.90
CA PRO A 44 14.85 18.56 -24.25
C PRO A 44 14.18 19.57 -23.29
N SER A 45 12.84 19.68 -23.32
CA SER A 45 12.07 20.52 -22.41
C SER A 45 11.97 19.96 -20.99
N ILE A 46 12.33 18.69 -20.78
CA ILE A 46 12.31 18.06 -19.45
C ILE A 46 13.48 18.60 -18.64
N GLN A 47 13.17 19.23 -17.50
CA GLN A 47 14.16 19.83 -16.60
C GLN A 47 14.32 19.07 -15.28
N VAL A 48 13.30 18.32 -14.87
CA VAL A 48 13.26 17.62 -13.58
C VAL A 48 12.65 16.24 -13.80
N ILE A 49 13.29 15.21 -13.23
CA ILE A 49 12.78 13.84 -13.24
C ILE A 49 12.74 13.30 -11.82
N SER A 50 11.55 12.94 -11.35
CA SER A 50 11.39 12.01 -10.22
C SER A 50 11.57 10.58 -10.74
N ARG A 51 12.53 9.84 -10.19
CA ARG A 51 12.80 8.44 -10.57
C ARG A 51 12.90 7.54 -9.35
N ASP A 52 12.70 6.25 -9.58
CA ASP A 52 12.98 5.22 -8.57
C ASP A 52 14.48 5.14 -8.22
N GLY A 53 14.81 4.15 -7.38
CA GLY A 53 16.18 3.87 -6.95
C GLY A 53 17.07 3.19 -7.99
N PHE A 54 16.61 2.92 -9.22
CA PHE A 54 17.39 2.15 -10.18
C PHE A 54 18.56 2.96 -10.75
N THR A 55 19.77 2.43 -10.59
CA THR A 55 21.01 3.12 -10.98
C THR A 55 21.15 3.31 -12.48
N ALA A 56 20.60 2.41 -13.28
CA ALA A 56 20.58 2.51 -14.74
C ALA A 56 19.83 3.76 -15.21
N PHE A 57 18.70 4.09 -14.60
CA PHE A 57 17.97 5.32 -14.91
C PHE A 57 18.77 6.57 -14.56
N ARG A 58 19.51 6.56 -13.44
CA ARG A 58 20.41 7.68 -13.10
C ARG A 58 21.41 7.93 -14.23
N GLN A 59 22.05 6.85 -14.70
CA GLN A 59 23.05 6.93 -15.76
C GLN A 59 22.44 7.41 -17.08
N ALA A 60 21.30 6.84 -17.48
CA ALA A 60 20.59 7.22 -18.70
C ALA A 60 20.19 8.70 -18.70
N ILE A 61 19.63 9.20 -17.59
CA ILE A 61 19.26 10.62 -17.47
C ILE A 61 20.50 11.51 -17.58
N THR A 62 21.57 11.18 -16.85
CA THR A 62 22.82 11.97 -16.90
C THR A 62 23.44 11.96 -18.32
N GLN A 63 23.35 10.83 -19.04
CA GLN A 63 23.82 10.73 -20.41
C GLN A 63 22.99 11.57 -21.38
N ALA A 64 21.66 11.52 -21.26
CA ALA A 64 20.77 12.27 -22.13
C ALA A 64 20.89 13.79 -21.96
N ASN A 65 20.93 14.25 -20.71
CA ASN A 65 21.16 15.65 -20.38
C ASN A 65 21.60 15.78 -18.91
N PRO A 66 22.86 16.17 -18.64
CA PRO A 66 23.38 16.30 -17.28
C PRO A 66 22.70 17.43 -16.48
N GLU A 67 22.05 18.39 -17.13
CA GLU A 67 21.33 19.50 -16.48
C GLU A 67 19.95 19.09 -15.94
N ILE A 68 19.48 17.88 -16.24
CA ILE A 68 18.22 17.38 -15.69
C ILE A 68 18.39 17.14 -14.18
N HIS A 69 17.60 17.85 -13.38
CA HIS A 69 17.56 17.66 -11.94
C HIS A 69 16.87 16.33 -11.61
N GLN A 70 17.63 15.43 -10.99
CA GLN A 70 17.15 14.10 -10.60
C GLN A 70 16.69 14.12 -9.14
N VAL A 71 15.43 13.76 -8.92
CA VAL A 71 14.82 13.64 -7.60
C VAL A 71 14.48 12.17 -7.35
N TYR A 72 14.74 11.70 -6.13
CA TYR A 72 14.35 10.36 -5.73
C TYR A 72 12.83 10.32 -5.49
N ASP A 73 12.15 9.34 -6.07
CA ASP A 73 10.71 9.21 -5.94
C ASP A 73 10.27 9.02 -4.48
N ARG A 74 9.29 9.83 -4.05
CA ARG A 74 8.84 9.90 -2.67
C ARG A 74 8.34 8.55 -2.15
N TRP A 75 7.58 7.82 -2.96
CA TRP A 75 7.01 6.54 -2.52
C TRP A 75 8.11 5.50 -2.32
N HIS A 76 9.03 5.40 -3.29
CA HIS A 76 10.18 4.52 -3.18
C HIS A 76 11.04 4.85 -1.97
N PHE A 77 11.29 6.14 -1.71
CA PHE A 77 12.10 6.59 -0.59
C PHE A 77 11.47 6.17 0.74
N ILE A 78 10.19 6.50 0.96
CA ILE A 78 9.48 6.18 2.21
C ILE A 78 9.38 4.67 2.40
N ARG A 79 9.03 3.92 1.35
CA ARG A 79 8.94 2.45 1.41
C ARG A 79 10.28 1.83 1.81
N ASN A 80 11.37 2.28 1.20
CA ASN A 80 12.70 1.77 1.51
C ASN A 80 13.12 2.15 2.93
N ALA A 81 12.89 3.40 3.35
CA ALA A 81 13.18 3.84 4.72
C ALA A 81 12.41 3.03 5.76
N LYS A 82 11.09 2.84 5.56
CA LYS A 82 10.26 2.01 6.44
C LYS A 82 10.81 0.59 6.54
N ARG A 83 11.14 -0.04 5.42
CA ARG A 83 11.69 -1.41 5.41
C ARG A 83 12.98 -1.52 6.22
N GLN A 84 13.86 -0.52 6.13
CA GLN A 84 15.10 -0.50 6.90
C GLN A 84 14.83 -0.34 8.40
N VAL A 85 13.90 0.55 8.77
CA VAL A 85 13.46 0.71 10.17
C VAL A 85 12.85 -0.58 10.70
N ASP A 86 11.94 -1.21 9.96
CA ASP A 86 11.31 -2.48 10.36
C ASP A 86 12.37 -3.57 10.58
N THR A 87 13.31 -3.69 9.65
CA THR A 87 14.42 -4.67 9.74
C THR A 87 15.26 -4.41 10.98
N HIS A 88 15.59 -3.15 11.26
CA HIS A 88 16.40 -2.81 12.42
C HIS A 88 15.65 -3.04 13.74
N LEU A 89 14.38 -2.64 13.82
CA LEU A 89 13.55 -2.89 15.00
C LEU A 89 13.40 -4.38 15.30
N ALA A 90 13.32 -5.23 14.26
CA ALA A 90 13.29 -6.69 14.44
C ALA A 90 14.58 -7.25 15.07
N THR A 91 15.70 -6.53 15.01
CA THR A 91 16.95 -6.92 15.69
C THR A 91 17.01 -6.47 17.16
N LEU A 92 16.21 -5.47 17.54
CA LEU A 92 16.23 -4.89 18.88
C LEU A 92 15.06 -5.35 19.75
N VAL A 93 13.89 -5.55 19.14
CA VAL A 93 12.65 -5.87 19.83
C VAL A 93 12.46 -7.39 19.81
N PRO A 94 12.25 -8.04 20.98
CA PRO A 94 11.99 -9.47 21.02
C PRO A 94 10.69 -9.81 20.29
N ALA A 95 10.69 -10.95 19.58
CA ALA A 95 9.55 -11.42 18.81
C ALA A 95 8.31 -11.73 19.68
N SER A 96 8.53 -12.01 20.96
CA SER A 96 7.49 -12.11 21.99
C SER A 96 7.74 -11.11 23.10
N ILE A 97 6.74 -10.28 23.37
CA ILE A 97 6.70 -9.46 24.56
C ILE A 97 5.96 -10.28 25.62
N THR A 98 6.70 -10.82 26.58
CA THR A 98 6.09 -11.40 27.77
C THR A 98 5.57 -10.26 28.62
N TRP A 99 4.25 -10.17 28.74
CA TRP A 99 3.61 -9.25 29.69
C TRP A 99 3.95 -9.71 31.10
N MET A 100 4.79 -8.96 31.80
CA MET A 100 4.99 -9.16 33.23
C MET A 100 3.77 -8.63 33.96
N GLU A 101 3.29 -9.36 34.98
CA GLU A 101 2.30 -8.81 35.89
C GLU A 101 2.85 -7.51 36.48
N PRO A 102 2.05 -6.43 36.50
CA PRO A 102 2.49 -5.19 37.10
C PRO A 102 2.84 -5.44 38.57
N PRO A 103 3.98 -4.93 39.06
CA PRO A 103 4.34 -5.07 40.47
C PRO A 103 3.20 -4.59 41.36
N ALA A 104 2.92 -5.35 42.42
CA ALA A 104 1.88 -5.04 43.38
C ALA A 104 2.06 -3.60 43.89
N GLY A 105 1.08 -2.74 43.62
CA GLY A 105 1.12 -1.32 44.02
C GLY A 105 1.15 -0.30 42.88
N GLN A 106 1.09 -0.71 41.60
CA GLN A 106 0.83 0.27 40.52
C GLN A 106 -0.58 0.85 40.65
N THR A 107 -0.66 2.16 40.92
CA THR A 107 -1.92 2.92 40.86
C THR A 107 -2.49 2.85 39.45
N ALA A 108 -3.77 2.49 39.35
CA ALA A 108 -4.49 2.48 38.09
C ALA A 108 -4.31 3.81 37.37
N ILE A 109 -3.96 3.76 36.08
CA ILE A 109 -3.87 4.95 35.24
C ILE A 109 -5.25 5.63 35.27
N PRO A 110 -5.34 6.92 35.63
CA PRO A 110 -6.62 7.60 35.68
C PRO A 110 -7.22 7.62 34.28
N LEU A 111 -8.50 7.23 34.21
CA LEU A 111 -9.27 7.26 32.97
C LEU A 111 -9.18 8.64 32.32
N THR A 112 -9.05 8.67 31.00
CA THR A 112 -9.20 9.90 30.23
C THR A 112 -10.62 10.46 30.38
N VAL A 113 -10.82 11.74 30.06
CA VAL A 113 -12.15 12.38 30.14
C VAL A 113 -13.20 11.55 29.36
N GLN A 114 -12.86 11.10 28.16
CA GLN A 114 -13.75 10.32 27.31
C GLN A 114 -14.12 8.96 27.92
N GLU A 115 -13.14 8.26 28.51
CA GLU A 115 -13.37 6.98 29.15
C GLU A 115 -14.19 7.12 30.45
N ARG A 116 -13.99 8.21 31.21
CA ARG A 116 -14.83 8.53 32.38
C ARG A 116 -16.28 8.75 31.98
N ASP A 117 -16.51 9.59 30.97
CA ASP A 117 -17.85 9.92 30.49
C ASP A 117 -18.59 8.69 29.95
N ALA A 118 -17.87 7.77 29.27
CA ALA A 118 -18.42 6.51 28.79
C ALA A 118 -18.79 5.56 29.95
N ALA A 119 -17.94 5.45 30.97
CA ALA A 119 -18.21 4.63 32.15
C ALA A 119 -19.41 5.16 32.96
N GLU A 120 -19.58 6.49 33.05
CA GLU A 120 -20.73 7.11 33.70
C GLU A 120 -22.04 6.88 32.93
N LYS A 121 -22.00 6.95 31.59
CA LYS A 121 -23.17 6.62 30.74
C LYS A 121 -23.59 5.16 30.89
N GLY A 122 -22.64 4.23 30.97
CA GLY A 122 -22.90 2.81 31.20
C GLY A 122 -23.60 2.52 32.55
N LYS A 123 -23.24 3.26 33.61
CA LYS A 123 -23.91 3.15 34.93
C LYS A 123 -25.34 3.69 34.94
N ARG A 124 -25.65 4.72 34.14
CA ARG A 124 -26.99 5.32 34.06
C ARG A 124 -28.00 4.47 33.28
N GLY A 125 -27.54 3.48 32.50
CA GLY A 125 -28.40 2.61 31.68
C GLY A 125 -29.00 1.40 32.40
N ASN A 126 -28.49 0.99 33.58
CA ASN A 126 -28.91 -0.27 34.22
C ASN A 126 -30.09 -0.13 35.21
N GLY A 127 -30.83 0.97 35.13
CA GLY A 127 -31.92 1.31 36.04
C GLY A 127 -33.25 1.54 35.34
N ARG A 128 -33.71 0.63 34.46
CA ARG A 128 -35.13 0.48 34.06
C ARG A 128 -35.32 -0.68 33.07
N SER A 129 -35.77 -1.82 33.57
CA SER A 129 -37.15 -2.33 33.32
C SER A 129 -37.26 -3.83 33.62
N SER A 130 -38.05 -4.10 34.65
CA SER A 130 -38.74 -5.37 34.84
C SER A 130 -39.76 -5.59 33.70
N GLY A 131 -39.75 -6.80 33.14
CA GLY A 131 -40.96 -7.47 32.67
C GLY A 131 -41.56 -7.04 31.32
N LYS A 132 -41.27 -7.83 30.28
CA LYS A 132 -42.34 -8.54 29.56
C LYS A 132 -41.79 -9.76 28.83
N SER A 133 -42.17 -10.92 29.35
CA SER A 133 -42.12 -12.20 28.67
C SER A 133 -42.91 -12.11 27.36
N ARG A 134 -42.25 -12.37 26.24
CA ARG A 134 -42.88 -12.89 25.02
C ARG A 134 -41.99 -13.99 24.46
N ARG A 135 -42.48 -15.22 24.61
CA ARG A 135 -42.09 -16.37 23.78
C ARG A 135 -42.33 -16.00 22.31
N ASN A 136 -41.35 -16.28 21.44
CA ASN A 136 -41.69 -17.04 20.25
C ASN A 136 -40.52 -17.91 19.78
N THR A 137 -40.93 -19.05 19.26
CA THR A 137 -40.23 -20.30 18.95
C THR A 137 -39.50 -20.31 17.60
N GLN A 138 -38.53 -21.24 17.49
CA GLN A 138 -38.11 -21.99 16.29
C GLN A 138 -37.38 -21.18 15.19
N THR A 139 -36.36 -21.68 14.49
CA THR A 139 -35.82 -23.04 14.30
C THR A 139 -34.42 -22.90 13.71
N ALA A 140 -33.50 -23.78 14.10
CA ALA A 140 -32.27 -24.02 13.36
C ALA A 140 -32.59 -24.62 11.97
N ARG A 141 -31.86 -24.21 10.93
CA ARG A 141 -31.63 -25.00 9.73
C ARG A 141 -30.16 -24.90 9.33
N THR A 142 -29.56 -26.08 9.23
CA THR A 142 -28.26 -26.39 8.64
C THR A 142 -28.36 -26.48 7.10
N SER A 143 -27.34 -25.96 6.39
CA SER A 143 -26.66 -26.30 5.09
C SER A 143 -27.42 -27.02 3.93
N PRO A 144 -26.98 -27.02 2.63
CA PRO A 144 -25.60 -26.90 2.10
C PRO A 144 -25.39 -26.18 0.71
N ASP A 145 -24.13 -26.19 0.23
CA ASP A 145 -23.60 -26.17 -1.16
C ASP A 145 -23.75 -24.97 -2.13
N SER A 146 -22.60 -24.31 -2.40
CA SER A 146 -21.81 -24.09 -3.65
C SER A 146 -22.49 -23.92 -5.05
N PRO A 147 -21.74 -23.61 -6.13
CA PRO A 147 -21.30 -22.28 -6.58
C PRO A 147 -21.81 -21.93 -8.00
N GLY A 148 -21.79 -20.65 -8.36
CA GLY A 148 -22.02 -20.21 -9.74
C GLY A 148 -22.20 -18.68 -9.78
N ASN A 149 -21.84 -17.94 -10.81
CA ASN A 149 -21.30 -18.24 -12.13
C ASN A 149 -20.94 -16.86 -12.70
N THR A 150 -19.81 -16.68 -13.38
CA THR A 150 -19.71 -15.64 -14.41
C THR A 150 -18.79 -16.11 -15.52
N ASN A 151 -19.43 -16.64 -16.56
CA ASN A 151 -18.89 -16.91 -17.87
C ASN A 151 -18.32 -15.63 -18.50
N TRP A 152 -17.09 -15.70 -19.02
CA TRP A 152 -16.62 -14.83 -20.09
C TRP A 152 -16.83 -15.55 -21.41
N ILE A 153 -17.55 -14.90 -22.33
CA ILE A 153 -17.88 -15.38 -23.67
C ILE A 153 -16.66 -15.23 -24.59
N ASP A 154 -16.50 -16.24 -25.45
CA ASP A 154 -15.50 -16.43 -26.50
C ASP A 154 -15.47 -15.35 -27.60
N GLY A 155 -14.23 -15.08 -28.05
CA GLY A 155 -13.81 -15.25 -29.46
C GLY A 155 -13.65 -14.01 -30.35
N PRO A 156 -12.98 -14.11 -31.53
CA PRO A 156 -12.20 -15.24 -32.04
C PRO A 156 -10.78 -14.90 -32.54
N SER A 157 -10.05 -15.99 -32.74
CA SER A 157 -8.84 -16.21 -33.52
C SER A 157 -8.77 -15.51 -34.90
N GLY A 158 -7.57 -15.05 -35.24
CA GLY A 158 -7.16 -14.77 -36.62
C GLY A 158 -5.67 -15.05 -36.79
N SER A 159 -5.36 -16.19 -37.39
CA SER A 159 -4.02 -16.60 -37.85
C SER A 159 -3.74 -16.00 -39.23
N ILE A 160 -2.54 -15.42 -39.41
CA ILE A 160 -1.66 -15.58 -40.58
C ILE A 160 -0.22 -15.54 -40.05
#